data_AF-A0A7S2ILP4-F1
#
_entry.id   AF-A0A7S2ILP4-F1
#
_cell.length_a   1.000
_cell.length_b   1.000
_cell.length_c   1.000
_cell.angle_alpha   90.00
_cell.angle_beta   90.00
_cell.angle_gamma   90.00
#
_symmetry.space_group_name_H-M   'P 1'
#
loop_
_entity.id
_entity.type
_entity.pdbx_description
1 polymer ?
#
loop_
_entity_poly.entity_id
_entity_poly.type
_entity_poly.pdbx_seq_one_letter_code
_entity_poly.pdbx_strand_id
1 'polypeptide(L)'
;YKTDLAFMLMNSFSTSADTLAALAKYPELGTGSDLEFVQNKAPKVTAADLTPASWEKEPGHEWCPPGHGDLYPAMLGSGTLDKLLGKGFKYMFVSNSDNLGATMDLKVLAHFVKTGAPFMMEVADRTEADKKGGHLAKKKSDGGLL
;
A
#
# COMPACT_ATOMS: atom_id res chain seq x y z
N TYR A 1 16.86 3.88 -17.75
CA TYR A 1 17.84 3.96 -16.65
C TYR A 1 18.37 2.57 -16.37
N LYS A 2 19.68 2.37 -16.25
CA LYS A 2 20.26 1.10 -15.74
C LYS A 2 20.35 1.23 -14.21
N THR A 3 19.23 1.08 -13.52
CA THR A 3 19.17 1.11 -12.06
C THR A 3 18.32 -0.05 -11.59
N ASP A 4 18.70 -0.67 -10.48
CA ASP A 4 17.88 -1.68 -9.82
C ASP A 4 16.65 -1.01 -9.20
N LEU A 5 15.52 -1.09 -9.90
CA LEU A 5 14.21 -0.72 -9.39
C LEU A 5 13.50 -2.00 -8.95
N ALA A 6 13.20 -2.11 -7.66
CA ALA A 6 12.32 -3.17 -7.17
C ALA A 6 10.87 -2.81 -7.46
N PHE A 7 10.10 -3.81 -7.89
CA PHE A 7 8.65 -3.73 -8.06
C PHE A 7 8.00 -4.74 -7.10
N MET A 8 7.02 -4.30 -6.34
CA MET A 8 6.28 -5.15 -5.41
C MET A 8 4.81 -4.77 -5.40
N LEU A 9 3.95 -5.75 -5.11
CA LEU A 9 2.52 -5.59 -4.92
C LEU A 9 2.14 -5.93 -3.48
N MET A 10 1.38 -5.03 -2.85
CA MET A 10 0.70 -5.34 -1.60
C MET A 10 -0.60 -6.06 -1.91
N ASN A 11 -0.61 -7.39 -1.76
CA ASN A 11 -1.79 -8.21 -1.99
C ASN A 11 -2.54 -8.48 -0.68
N SER A 12 -3.78 -8.95 -0.80
CA SER A 12 -4.57 -9.49 0.30
C SER A 12 -4.74 -11.00 0.15
N PHE A 13 -5.27 -11.64 1.20
CA PHE A 13 -5.72 -13.04 1.13
C PHE A 13 -6.76 -13.29 0.01
N SER A 14 -7.44 -12.24 -0.47
CA SER A 14 -8.42 -12.32 -1.55
C SER A 14 -7.86 -12.01 -2.94
N THR A 15 -6.61 -11.55 -3.05
CA THR A 15 -6.03 -11.12 -4.34
C THR A 15 -4.69 -11.77 -4.69
N SER A 16 -3.95 -12.29 -3.70
CA SER A 16 -2.60 -12.85 -3.91
C SER A 16 -2.56 -13.94 -5.00
N ALA A 17 -3.41 -14.98 -4.89
CA ALA A 17 -3.40 -16.11 -5.81
C ALA A 17 -3.67 -15.68 -7.27
N ASP A 18 -4.69 -14.86 -7.48
CA ASP A 18 -5.08 -14.38 -8.82
C ASP A 18 -4.02 -13.44 -9.40
N THR A 19 -3.46 -12.55 -8.59
CA THR A 19 -2.38 -11.64 -9.01
C THR A 19 -1.13 -12.43 -9.43
N LEU A 20 -0.69 -13.41 -8.61
CA LEU A 20 0.48 -14.22 -8.93
C LEU A 20 0.26 -15.08 -10.18
N ALA A 21 -0.92 -15.66 -10.35
CA ALA A 21 -1.27 -16.41 -11.56
C ALA A 21 -1.24 -15.51 -12.81
N ALA A 22 -1.77 -14.28 -12.72
CA ALA A 22 -1.76 -13.33 -13.81
C ALA A 22 -0.35 -12.86 -14.18
N LEU A 23 0.55 -12.72 -13.19
CA LEU A 23 1.92 -12.26 -13.39
C LEU A 23 2.92 -13.37 -13.73
N ALA A 24 2.52 -14.65 -13.65
CA ALA A 24 3.37 -15.79 -14.02
C ALA A 24 3.87 -15.74 -15.48
N LYS A 25 3.21 -14.99 -16.36
CA LYS A 25 3.62 -14.75 -17.75
C LYS A 25 4.75 -13.71 -17.91
N TYR A 26 5.14 -13.04 -16.83
CA TYR A 26 6.19 -12.00 -16.79
C TYR A 26 7.30 -12.36 -15.77
N PRO A 27 8.07 -13.44 -16.03
CA PRO A 27 9.08 -13.92 -15.08
C PRO A 27 10.16 -12.89 -14.75
N GLU A 28 10.38 -11.90 -15.62
CA GLU A 28 11.32 -10.80 -15.42
C GLU A 28 10.93 -9.84 -14.29
N LEU A 29 9.66 -9.84 -13.85
CA LEU A 29 9.20 -9.03 -12.72
C LEU A 29 9.57 -9.67 -11.36
N GLY A 30 9.99 -10.93 -11.35
CA GLY A 30 10.27 -11.70 -10.14
C GLY A 30 9.14 -12.67 -9.77
N THR A 31 9.32 -13.40 -8.68
CA THR A 31 8.39 -14.45 -8.22
C THR A 31 8.20 -14.43 -6.72
N GLY A 32 7.01 -14.83 -6.24
CA GLY A 32 6.74 -15.01 -4.82
C GLY A 32 7.06 -13.76 -4.00
N SER A 33 7.88 -13.90 -2.94
CA SER A 33 8.20 -12.81 -2.02
C SER A 33 9.05 -11.69 -2.60
N ASP A 34 9.62 -11.86 -3.80
CA ASP A 34 10.27 -10.76 -4.51
C ASP A 34 9.24 -9.83 -5.19
N LEU A 35 8.04 -10.34 -5.48
CA LEU A 35 6.98 -9.65 -6.22
C LEU A 35 5.83 -9.19 -5.32
N GLU A 36 5.59 -9.84 -4.19
CA GLU A 36 4.52 -9.47 -3.27
C GLU A 36 4.91 -9.54 -1.79
N PHE A 37 4.16 -8.81 -0.99
CA PHE A 37 3.90 -9.12 0.40
C PHE A 37 2.40 -9.07 0.65
N VAL A 38 1.92 -9.90 1.57
CA VAL A 38 0.50 -10.01 1.88
C VAL A 38 0.17 -9.15 3.09
N GLN A 39 -0.79 -8.24 2.95
CA GLN A 39 -1.30 -7.41 4.03
C GLN A 39 -2.06 -8.26 5.07
N ASN A 40 -2.22 -7.72 6.27
CA ASN A 40 -2.93 -8.36 7.36
C ASN A 40 -4.42 -8.55 7.05
N LYS A 41 -5.06 -9.29 7.95
CA LYS A 41 -6.48 -9.62 7.90
C LYS A 41 -7.10 -9.28 9.25
N ALA A 42 -8.20 -8.52 9.25
CA ALA A 42 -8.90 -8.11 10.45
C ALA A 42 -10.30 -8.76 10.50
N PRO A 43 -10.79 -9.18 11.68
CA PRO A 43 -12.16 -9.66 11.81
C PRO A 43 -13.12 -8.49 11.61
N LYS A 44 -14.19 -8.73 10.86
CA LYS A 44 -15.36 -7.83 10.89
C LYS A 44 -16.01 -7.97 12.25
N VAL A 45 -16.50 -6.86 12.78
CA VAL A 45 -17.15 -6.82 14.09
C VAL A 45 -18.64 -6.52 13.94
N THR A 46 -19.47 -7.03 14.86
CA THR A 46 -20.88 -6.65 14.88
C THR A 46 -21.02 -5.18 15.26
N ALA A 47 -22.03 -4.50 14.72
CA ALA A 47 -22.30 -3.11 15.06
C ALA A 47 -22.86 -2.95 16.49
N ALA A 48 -23.42 -4.01 17.07
CA ALA A 48 -24.11 -3.96 18.35
C ALA A 48 -23.13 -3.96 19.54
N ASP A 49 -22.10 -4.82 19.48
CA ASP A 49 -21.21 -5.06 20.62
C ASP A 49 -19.72 -5.14 20.26
N LEU A 50 -19.38 -4.94 18.98
CA LEU A 50 -18.01 -4.99 18.47
C LEU A 50 -17.34 -6.38 18.62
N THR A 51 -18.10 -7.44 18.89
CA THR A 51 -17.56 -8.81 18.86
C THR A 51 -17.31 -9.27 17.42
N PRO A 52 -16.39 -10.22 17.18
CA PRO A 52 -16.18 -10.79 15.86
C PRO A 52 -17.47 -11.35 15.26
N ALA A 53 -17.80 -10.95 14.03
CA ALA A 53 -18.96 -11.44 13.33
C ALA A 53 -18.77 -12.91 12.92
N SER A 54 -19.84 -13.70 13.00
CA SER A 54 -19.90 -15.08 12.51
C SER A 54 -20.78 -15.18 11.28
N TRP A 55 -20.34 -15.94 10.28
CA TRP A 55 -21.05 -16.20 9.04
C TRP A 55 -20.78 -17.63 8.54
N GLU A 56 -21.43 -18.61 9.18
CA GLU A 56 -21.21 -20.04 8.96
C GLU A 56 -21.30 -20.49 7.50
N LYS A 57 -22.16 -19.84 6.70
CA LYS A 57 -22.35 -20.17 5.29
C LYS A 57 -21.07 -19.94 4.45
N GLU A 58 -20.32 -18.89 4.77
CA GLU A 58 -19.12 -18.44 4.04
C GLU A 58 -18.14 -17.75 5.01
N PRO A 59 -17.38 -18.49 5.84
CA PRO A 59 -16.54 -17.90 6.90
C PRO A 59 -15.50 -16.90 6.39
N GLY A 60 -15.16 -16.92 5.10
CA GLY A 60 -14.33 -15.90 4.46
C GLY A 60 -14.91 -14.47 4.59
N HIS A 61 -16.24 -14.33 4.68
CA HIS A 61 -16.92 -13.06 4.88
C HIS A 61 -16.77 -12.48 6.28
N GLU A 62 -16.28 -13.23 7.25
CA GLU A 62 -16.04 -12.75 8.63
C GLU A 62 -14.84 -11.81 8.72
N TRP A 63 -14.15 -11.60 7.60
CA TRP A 63 -12.88 -10.90 7.59
C TRP A 63 -12.79 -9.86 6.50
N CYS A 64 -11.97 -8.85 6.73
CA CYS A 64 -11.65 -7.81 5.77
C CYS A 64 -10.15 -7.46 5.80
N PRO A 65 -9.63 -6.92 4.70
CA PRO A 65 -8.36 -6.19 4.77
C PRO A 65 -8.55 -4.91 5.61
N PRO A 66 -7.61 -4.57 6.51
CA PRO A 66 -7.71 -3.39 7.37
C PRO A 66 -7.40 -2.06 6.65
N GLY A 67 -7.63 -1.99 5.34
CA GLY A 67 -7.35 -0.83 4.49
C GLY A 67 -5.88 -0.70 4.10
N HIS A 68 -5.58 0.18 3.14
CA HIS A 68 -4.22 0.33 2.59
C HIS A 68 -3.22 0.97 3.58
N GLY A 69 -3.69 1.56 4.68
CA GLY A 69 -2.82 2.00 5.78
C GLY A 69 -2.07 0.85 6.46
N ASP A 70 -2.50 -0.39 6.24
CA ASP A 70 -1.82 -1.60 6.70
C ASP A 70 -0.48 -1.87 6.03
N LEU A 71 -0.14 -1.10 4.98
CA LEU A 71 1.18 -1.13 4.34
C LEU A 71 2.34 -1.17 5.34
N TYR A 72 2.35 -0.24 6.30
CA TYR A 72 3.44 -0.11 7.27
C TYR A 72 3.52 -1.32 8.23
N PRO A 73 2.45 -1.70 8.96
CA PRO A 73 2.50 -2.86 9.84
C PRO A 73 2.71 -4.18 9.09
N ALA A 74 2.16 -4.34 7.87
CA ALA A 74 2.39 -5.55 7.06
C ALA A 74 3.84 -5.68 6.62
N MET A 75 4.47 -4.60 6.15
CA MET A 75 5.89 -4.62 5.78
C MET A 75 6.81 -4.90 6.97
N LEU A 76 6.50 -4.32 8.13
CA LEU A 76 7.24 -4.55 9.37
C LEU A 76 7.04 -6.00 9.85
N GLY A 77 5.80 -6.46 9.99
CA GLY A 77 5.46 -7.77 10.52
C GLY A 77 5.90 -8.95 9.65
N SER A 78 5.97 -8.76 8.34
CA SER A 78 6.47 -9.78 7.38
C SER A 78 7.99 -9.82 7.26
N GLY A 79 8.71 -8.85 7.83
CA GLY A 79 10.16 -8.66 7.62
C GLY A 79 10.52 -8.17 6.22
N THR A 80 9.53 -7.75 5.42
CA THR A 80 9.76 -7.22 4.05
C THR A 80 10.56 -5.92 4.11
N LEU A 81 10.27 -5.06 5.09
CA LEU A 81 11.00 -3.82 5.30
C LEU A 81 12.50 -4.09 5.55
N ASP A 82 12.81 -4.99 6.48
CA ASP A 82 14.21 -5.33 6.82
C ASP A 82 14.96 -5.94 5.63
N LYS A 83 14.29 -6.78 4.83
CA LYS A 83 14.87 -7.33 3.60
C LYS A 83 15.23 -6.24 2.58
N LEU A 84 14.32 -5.29 2.36
CA LEU A 84 14.55 -4.17 1.43
C LEU A 84 15.68 -3.25 1.94
N LEU A 85 15.67 -2.93 3.23
CA LEU A 85 16.74 -2.14 3.85
C LEU A 85 18.09 -2.85 3.77
N GLY A 86 18.13 -4.17 3.99
CA GLY A 86 19.33 -5.00 3.85
C GLY A 86 19.89 -5.05 2.42
N LYS A 87 19.03 -4.87 1.40
CA LYS A 87 19.43 -4.70 -0.01
C LYS A 87 19.85 -3.25 -0.34
N GLY A 88 19.76 -2.32 0.60
CA GLY A 88 20.18 -0.92 0.43
C GLY A 88 19.11 0.02 -0.14
N PHE A 89 17.84 -0.42 -0.24
CA PHE A 89 16.75 0.46 -0.65
C PHE A 89 16.48 1.53 0.42
N LYS A 90 16.25 2.77 -0.01
CA LYS A 90 16.06 3.93 0.87
C LYS A 90 14.73 4.65 0.68
N TYR A 91 14.15 4.53 -0.50
CA TYR A 91 12.92 5.22 -0.90
C TYR A 91 11.96 4.22 -1.50
N MET A 92 10.68 4.42 -1.22
CA MET A 92 9.59 3.65 -1.80
C MET A 92 8.59 4.65 -2.39
N PHE A 93 8.23 4.44 -3.65
CA PHE A 93 7.09 5.09 -4.27
C PHE A 93 5.90 4.15 -4.18
N VAL A 94 4.79 4.64 -3.64
CA VAL A 94 3.57 3.86 -3.42
C VAL A 94 2.44 4.55 -4.16
N SER A 95 1.70 3.79 -4.95
CA SER A 95 0.52 4.27 -5.65
C SER A 95 -0.59 3.24 -5.62
N ASN A 96 -1.82 3.70 -5.84
CA ASN A 96 -2.93 2.80 -6.09
C ASN A 96 -2.74 2.10 -7.45
N SER A 97 -3.11 0.82 -7.53
CA SER A 97 -2.97 0.03 -8.75
C SER A 97 -3.93 0.45 -9.85
N ASP A 98 -5.07 1.06 -9.51
CA ASP A 98 -6.03 1.63 -10.46
C ASP A 98 -5.58 3.01 -11.01
N ASN A 99 -4.55 3.64 -10.43
CA ASN A 99 -3.97 4.87 -10.96
C ASN A 99 -2.79 4.59 -11.89
N LEU A 100 -3.09 4.35 -13.17
CA LEU A 100 -2.09 4.09 -14.20
C LEU A 100 -1.25 5.34 -14.59
N GLY A 101 -1.63 6.53 -14.14
CA GLY A 101 -0.84 7.75 -14.32
C GLY A 101 0.32 7.88 -13.33
N ALA A 102 0.29 7.10 -12.24
CA ALA A 102 1.34 7.10 -11.24
C ALA A 102 2.59 6.37 -11.76
N THR A 103 3.68 7.11 -11.92
CA THR A 103 4.98 6.57 -12.30
C THR A 103 6.08 7.24 -11.48
N MET A 104 7.23 6.57 -11.34
CA MET A 104 8.38 7.15 -10.65
C MET A 104 8.97 8.32 -11.46
N ASP A 105 8.67 9.56 -11.05
CA ASP A 105 9.34 10.75 -11.58
C ASP A 105 10.60 11.07 -10.76
N LEU A 106 11.77 10.98 -11.41
CA LEU A 106 13.06 11.25 -10.77
C LEU A 106 13.22 12.71 -10.30
N LYS A 107 12.49 13.67 -10.88
CA LYS A 107 12.49 15.06 -10.41
C LYS A 107 11.80 15.17 -9.06
N VAL A 108 10.68 14.47 -8.88
CA VAL A 108 9.96 14.40 -7.60
C VAL A 108 10.82 13.68 -6.57
N LEU A 109 11.41 12.53 -6.91
CA LEU A 109 12.34 11.83 -6.03
C LEU A 109 13.54 12.70 -5.63
N ALA A 110 14.17 13.39 -6.59
CA ALA A 110 15.30 14.27 -6.30
C ALA A 110 14.89 15.47 -5.42
N HIS A 111 13.67 15.99 -5.58
CA HIS A 111 13.13 17.00 -4.68
C HIS A 111 12.93 16.43 -3.27
N PHE A 112 12.29 15.27 -3.14
CA PHE A 112 12.06 14.60 -1.86
C PHE A 112 13.36 14.31 -1.10
N VAL A 113 14.38 13.80 -1.79
CA VAL A 113 15.71 13.58 -1.20
C VAL A 113 16.28 14.87 -0.61
N LYS A 114 16.11 16.02 -1.30
CA LYS A 114 16.63 17.32 -0.85
C LYS A 114 15.90 17.88 0.35
N THR A 115 14.62 17.54 0.57
CA THR A 115 13.87 18.08 1.72
C THR A 115 14.31 17.45 3.03
N GLY A 116 14.88 16.23 3.00
CA GLY A 116 15.19 15.45 4.19
C GLY A 116 13.95 14.99 4.97
N ALA A 117 12.76 15.16 4.42
CA ALA A 117 11.53 14.70 5.04
C ALA A 117 11.43 13.16 4.99
N PRO A 118 10.78 12.51 5.98
CA PRO A 118 10.59 11.06 5.98
C PRO A 118 9.44 10.60 5.06
N PHE A 119 8.60 11.53 4.60
CA PHE A 119 7.41 11.25 3.81
C PHE A 119 7.07 12.44 2.90
N MET A 120 6.55 12.16 1.72
CA MET A 120 6.02 13.14 0.77
C MET A 120 4.76 12.57 0.13
N MET A 121 3.72 13.40 0.02
CA MET A 121 2.46 13.05 -0.62
C MET A 121 2.26 13.95 -1.84
N GLU A 122 2.07 13.33 -3.00
CA GLU A 122 1.61 14.03 -4.20
C GLU A 122 0.11 14.28 -4.10
N VAL A 123 -0.34 15.49 -4.45
CA VAL A 123 -1.75 15.89 -4.47
C VAL A 123 -2.07 16.58 -5.79
N ALA A 124 -3.34 16.54 -6.19
CA ALA A 124 -3.87 17.24 -7.35
C ALA A 124 -4.90 18.28 -6.93
N ASP A 125 -5.07 19.30 -7.77
CA ASP A 125 -6.19 20.23 -7.62
C ASP A 125 -7.50 19.46 -7.77
N ARG A 126 -8.38 19.63 -6.78
CA ARG A 126 -9.62 18.88 -6.70
C ARG A 126 -10.62 19.35 -7.76
N THR A 127 -11.20 18.40 -8.48
CA THR A 127 -12.23 18.60 -9.50
C THR A 127 -13.59 18.08 -9.04
N GLU A 128 -14.65 18.34 -9.82
CA GLU A 128 -15.99 17.78 -9.56
C GLU A 128 -16.05 16.25 -9.65
N ALA A 129 -15.09 15.63 -10.34
CA ALA A 129 -15.00 14.17 -10.47
C ALA A 129 -14.51 13.51 -9.16
N ASP A 130 -13.78 14.25 -8.32
CA ASP A 130 -13.14 13.74 -7.10
C ASP A 130 -14.13 13.64 -5.93
N LYS A 131 -15.09 12.72 -6.09
CA LYS A 131 -16.19 12.47 -5.15
C LYS A 131 -15.86 11.46 -4.06
N LYS A 132 -14.88 10.57 -4.29
CA LYS A 132 -14.45 9.53 -3.35
C LYS A 132 -12.93 9.59 -3.19
N GLY A 133 -12.46 9.60 -1.93
CA GLY A 133 -11.05 9.74 -1.58
C GLY A 133 -10.86 10.59 -0.34
N GLY A 134 -9.63 11.06 -0.13
CA GLY A 134 -9.27 12.00 0.94
C GLY A 134 -8.94 13.40 0.39
N HIS A 135 -8.91 14.38 1.29
CA HIS A 135 -8.36 15.71 1.01
C HIS A 135 -7.44 16.10 2.16
N LEU A 136 -6.40 16.91 1.89
CA LEU A 136 -5.57 17.43 2.95
C LEU A 136 -6.35 18.39 3.84
N ALA A 137 -6.07 18.35 5.14
CA ALA A 137 -6.51 19.34 6.09
C ALA A 137 -5.40 19.60 7.14
N LYS A 138 -5.51 20.73 7.83
CA LYS A 138 -4.62 21.10 8.93
C LYS A 138 -5.43 21.28 10.20
N LYS A 139 -4.96 20.73 11.31
CA LYS A 139 -5.50 21.01 12.64
C LYS A 139 -5.29 22.47 12.98
N LYS A 140 -6.33 23.13 13.50
CA LYS A 140 -6.23 24.53 13.95
C LYS A 140 -5.36 24.70 15.20
N SER A 141 -5.28 23.67 16.04
CA SER A 141 -4.60 23.74 17.34
C SER A 141 -3.07 23.80 17.23
N ASP A 142 -2.50 23.01 16.32
CA ASP A 142 -1.05 22.79 16.24
C ASP A 142 -0.51 22.80 14.79
N GLY A 143 -1.39 22.98 13.80
CA GLY A 143 -1.01 22.95 12.38
C GLY A 143 -0.66 21.54 11.86
N GLY A 144 -0.84 20.49 12.67
CA GLY A 144 -0.61 19.10 12.25
C GLY A 144 -1.52 18.71 11.10
N LEU A 145 -1.03 17.84 10.21
CA LEU A 145 -1.84 17.29 9.12
C LEU A 145 -2.92 16.35 9.69
N LEU A 146 -4.10 16.38 9.06
CA LEU A 146 -5.25 15.50 9.29
C LEU A 146 -5.42 14.53 8.12
#